data_AF-A0A7V9KBY4-F1
#
_entry.id   AF-A0A7V9KBY4-F1
#
_cell.length_a   1.000
_cell.length_b   1.000
_cell.length_c   1.000
_cell.angle_alpha   90.00
_cell.angle_beta   90.00
_cell.angle_gamma   90.00
#
_symmetry.space_group_name_H-M   'P 1'
#
loop_
_entity.id
_entity.type
_entity.pdbx_description
1 polymer ?
#
loop_
_entity_poly.entity_id
_entity_poly.type
_entity_poly.pdbx_seq_one_letter_code
_entity_poly.pdbx_strand_id
1 'polypeptide(L)'
;MVVRRLLTRDAVTATQLAGDLPMTRQAVAKHLSALMDAGLLERRREGRETRYQLTPEPLGDVTEWLRTVGDEWDERLDRLRRPVGGE
;
A
#
# COMPACT_ATOMS: atom_id res chain seq x y z
N MET A 1 -0.05 7.48 4.75
CA MET A 1 0.82 8.65 4.46
C MET A 1 2.23 8.23 4.05
N VAL A 2 2.92 7.40 4.85
CA VAL A 2 4.27 6.86 4.53
C VAL A 2 4.29 6.02 3.23
N VAL A 3 3.36 5.06 3.08
CA VAL A 3 3.25 4.21 1.86
C VAL A 3 3.08 5.05 0.59
N ARG A 4 2.15 6.02 0.59
CA ARG A 4 1.94 6.93 -0.55
C ARG A 4 3.22 7.68 -0.93
N ARG A 5 4.04 8.07 0.05
CA ARG A 5 5.30 8.76 -0.22
C ARG A 5 6.34 7.83 -0.84
N LEU A 6 6.42 6.59 -0.34
CA LEU A 6 7.28 5.55 -0.89
C LEU A 6 6.90 5.15 -2.32
N LEU A 7 5.62 5.24 -2.71
CA LEU A 7 5.18 5.00 -4.10
C LEU A 7 5.68 6.05 -5.11
N THR A 8 6.10 7.22 -4.64
CA THR A 8 6.56 8.32 -5.53
C THR A 8 8.07 8.37 -5.73
N ARG A 9 8.83 7.49 -5.06
CA ARG A 9 10.31 7.49 -5.05
C ARG A 9 10.82 6.06 -4.88
N ASP A 10 11.72 5.61 -5.74
CA ASP A 10 12.27 4.24 -5.70
C ASP A 10 12.94 3.88 -4.37
N ALA A 11 13.62 4.83 -3.71
CA ALA A 11 14.27 4.61 -2.42
C ALA A 11 14.35 5.90 -1.61
N VAL A 12 13.99 5.85 -0.31
CA VAL A 12 14.02 7.01 0.60
C VAL A 12 14.58 6.65 1.96
N THR A 13 15.17 7.62 2.65
CA THR A 13 15.64 7.46 4.04
C THR A 13 14.55 7.86 5.04
N ALA A 14 14.65 7.35 6.28
CA ALA A 14 13.75 7.74 7.37
C ALA A 14 13.81 9.25 7.67
N THR A 15 14.97 9.87 7.51
CA THR A 15 15.16 11.32 7.68
C THR A 15 14.39 12.12 6.64
N GLN A 16 14.43 11.70 5.37
CA GLN A 16 13.67 12.34 4.30
C GLN A 16 12.16 12.19 4.53
N LEU A 17 11.70 10.99 4.91
CA LEU A 17 10.29 10.75 5.25
C LEU A 17 9.79 11.62 6.41
N ALA A 18 10.62 11.81 7.44
CA ALA A 18 10.26 12.67 8.57
C ALA A 18 10.28 14.17 8.24
N GLY A 19 11.04 14.59 7.22
CA GLY A 19 11.01 15.97 6.72
C GLY A 19 9.80 16.25 5.82
N ASP A 20 9.35 15.24 5.07
CA ASP A 20 8.25 15.35 4.10
C ASP A 20 6.86 15.17 4.72
N LEU A 21 6.77 14.70 5.97
CA LEU A 21 5.52 14.34 6.63
C LEU A 21 5.36 15.12 7.93
N PRO A 22 4.13 15.55 8.30
CA PRO A 22 3.84 16.24 9.57
C PRO A 22 3.82 15.24 10.74
N MET A 23 4.89 14.47 10.92
CA MET A 23 5.03 13.46 11.96
C MET A 23 6.47 13.38 12.46
N THR A 24 6.65 12.91 13.69
CA THR A 24 7.98 12.79 14.29
C THR A 24 8.78 11.66 13.64
N ARG A 25 10.11 11.72 13.71
CA ARG A 25 11.00 10.61 13.28
C ARG A 25 10.64 9.28 13.94
N GLN A 26 10.21 9.31 15.20
CA GLN A 26 9.80 8.11 15.92
C GLN A 26 8.51 7.51 15.33
N ALA A 27 7.53 8.34 14.96
CA ALA A 27 6.32 7.89 14.29
C ALA A 27 6.64 7.29 12.91
N VAL A 28 7.54 7.92 12.13
CA VAL A 28 8.04 7.37 10.86
C VAL A 28 8.69 6.01 11.08
N ALA A 29 9.60 5.88 12.05
CA ALA A 29 10.28 4.62 12.36
C ALA A 29 9.29 3.51 12.74
N LYS A 30 8.26 3.83 13.53
CA LYS A 30 7.19 2.88 13.88
C LYS A 30 6.43 2.40 12.65
N HIS A 31 6.08 3.30 11.74
CA HIS A 31 5.43 2.93 10.49
C HIS A 31 6.33 2.07 9.60
N LEU A 32 7.61 2.42 9.47
CA LEU A 32 8.57 1.63 8.69
C LEU A 32 8.73 0.23 9.28
N SER A 33 8.79 0.09 10.61
CA SER A 33 8.81 -1.22 11.27
C SER A 33 7.58 -2.04 10.93
N ALA A 34 6.38 -1.48 11.14
CA ALA A 34 5.13 -2.19 10.86
C ALA A 34 5.00 -2.63 9.38
N LEU A 35 5.51 -1.82 8.45
CA LEU A 35 5.53 -2.18 7.02
C LEU A 35 6.55 -3.28 6.71
N MET A 36 7.72 -3.27 7.35
CA MET A 36 8.69 -4.37 7.24
C MET A 36 8.14 -5.67 7.84
N ASP A 37 7.48 -5.59 9.00
CA ASP A 37 6.89 -6.75 9.68
C ASP A 37 5.76 -7.37 8.83
N ALA A 38 5.05 -6.55 8.05
CA ALA A 38 4.04 -7.00 7.09
C ALA A 38 4.64 -7.48 5.75
N GLY A 39 5.97 -7.47 5.60
CA GLY A 39 6.67 -7.84 4.35
C GLY A 39 6.55 -6.81 3.22
N LEU A 40 5.86 -5.69 3.45
CA LEU A 40 5.56 -4.66 2.44
C LEU A 40 6.72 -3.73 2.15
N LEU A 41 7.83 -3.87 2.86
CA LEU A 41 8.97 -2.98 2.79
C LEU A 41 10.28 -3.72 3.02
N GLU A 42 11.26 -3.42 2.18
CA GLU A 42 12.64 -3.83 2.37
C GLU A 42 13.52 -2.65 2.79
N ARG A 43 14.55 -2.95 3.58
CA ARG A 43 15.61 -2.00 3.91
C ARG A 43 16.90 -2.41 3.20
N ARG A 44 17.57 -1.44 2.56
CA ARG A 44 18.94 -1.59 2.04
C ARG A 44 19.85 -0.56 2.68
N ARG A 45 21.06 -1.00 3.03
CA ARG A 45 22.09 -0.10 3.52
C ARG A 45 22.97 0.34 2.35
N GLU A 46 22.94 1.63 2.04
CA GLU A 46 23.80 2.26 1.05
C GLU A 46 24.80 3.17 1.77
N GLY A 47 26.00 2.63 2.01
CA GLY A 47 27.05 3.30 2.77
C GLY A 47 26.64 3.59 4.22
N ARG A 48 26.46 4.88 4.54
CA ARG A 48 26.03 5.35 5.87
C ARG A 48 24.52 5.53 6.01
N GLU A 49 23.78 5.42 4.91
CA GLU A 49 22.34 5.64 4.89
C GLU A 49 21.57 4.31 4.80
N THR A 50 20.44 4.24 5.50
CA THR A 50 19.47 3.16 5.32
C THR A 50 18.35 3.69 4.44
N ARG A 51 18.14 3.01 3.31
CA ARG A 51 17.06 3.28 2.37
C ARG A 51 15.97 2.23 2.49
N TYR A 52 14.74 2.67 2.28
CA TYR A 52 13.55 1.85 2.33
C TYR A 52 12.88 1.83 0.96
N GLN A 53 12.47 0.64 0.54
CA GLN A 53 11.83 0.37 -0.75
C GLN A 53 10.60 -0.50 -0.52
N LEU A 54 9.51 -0.23 -1.24
CA LEU A 54 8.30 -1.04 -1.16
C LEU A 54 8.50 -2.37 -1.89
N THR A 55 7.97 -3.43 -1.29
CA THR A 55 7.89 -4.75 -1.91
C THR A 55 6.43 -5.00 -2.27
N PRO A 56 6.09 -5.10 -3.57
CA PRO A 56 4.71 -5.27 -4.01
C PRO A 56 4.20 -6.71 -3.86
N GLU A 57 5.07 -7.72 -3.79
CA GLU A 57 4.69 -9.14 -3.67
C GLU A 57 3.58 -9.43 -2.65
N PRO A 58 3.67 -8.98 -1.37
CA PRO A 58 2.67 -9.34 -0.36
C PRO A 58 1.30 -8.69 -0.58
N LEU A 59 1.19 -7.72 -1.50
CA LEU A 59 -0.09 -7.14 -1.89
C LEU A 59 -0.78 -7.95 -3.00
N GLY A 60 -0.10 -8.92 -3.62
CA GLY A 60 -0.64 -9.75 -4.69
C GLY A 60 -1.93 -10.46 -4.26
N ASP A 61 -1.85 -11.24 -3.19
CA ASP A 61 -2.98 -12.03 -2.66
C ASP A 61 -4.16 -11.14 -2.26
N VAL A 62 -3.87 -9.99 -1.63
CA VAL A 62 -4.89 -9.01 -1.25
C VAL A 62 -5.56 -8.40 -2.47
N THR A 63 -4.78 -8.09 -3.51
CA THR A 63 -5.29 -7.50 -4.75
C THR A 63 -6.15 -8.51 -5.51
N GLU A 64 -5.75 -9.78 -5.52
CA GLU A 64 -6.53 -10.85 -6.13
C GLU A 64 -7.86 -11.07 -5.39
N TRP A 65 -7.82 -11.15 -4.06
CA TRP A 65 -9.03 -11.25 -3.25
C TRP A 65 -9.98 -10.07 -3.46
N LEU A 66 -9.46 -8.84 -3.49
CA LEU A 66 -10.26 -7.64 -3.76
C LEU A 66 -10.90 -7.67 -5.15
N ARG A 67 -10.20 -8.21 -6.16
CA ARG A 67 -10.76 -8.38 -7.51
C ARG A 67 -11.94 -9.35 -7.49
N THR A 68 -11.79 -10.51 -6.87
CA THR A 68 -12.87 -11.50 -6.73
C THR A 68 -14.11 -10.90 -6.08
N VAL A 69 -13.92 -10.16 -4.98
CA VAL A 69 -15.03 -9.48 -4.30
C VAL A 69 -15.67 -8.43 -5.22
N GLY A 70 -14.87 -7.66 -5.96
CA GLY A 70 -15.36 -6.69 -6.94
C GLY A 70 -16.23 -7.32 -8.01
N ASP A 71 -15.76 -8.42 -8.62
CA ASP A 71 -16.47 -9.14 -9.67
C ASP A 71 -17.84 -9.67 -9.17
N GLU A 72 -17.92 -10.17 -7.93
CA GLU A 72 -19.19 -10.57 -7.32
C GLU A 72 -20.16 -9.41 -7.14
N TRP A 73 -19.67 -8.23 -6.76
CA TRP A 73 -20.50 -7.04 -6.61
C TRP A 73 -21.01 -6.55 -7.95
N ASP A 74 -20.16 -6.56 -8.98
CA ASP A 74 -20.52 -6.16 -10.33
C ASP A 74 -21.61 -7.09 -10.89
N GLU A 75 -21.49 -8.41 -10.70
CA GLU A 75 -22.53 -9.37 -11.10
C GLU A 75 -23.88 -9.10 -10.39
N ARG A 76 -23.83 -8.82 -9.08
CA ARG A 76 -25.03 -8.47 -8.31
C ARG A 76 -25.68 -7.18 -8.80
N LEU A 77 -24.87 -6.16 -9.10
CA LEU A 77 -25.35 -4.88 -9.62
C LEU A 77 -25.92 -5.02 -11.02
N ASP A 78 -25.31 -5.81 -11.90
CA ASP A 78 -25.83 -6.09 -13.24
C ASP A 78 -27.18 -6.79 -13.19
N ARG A 79 -27.37 -7.73 -12.25
CA ARG A 79 -28.69 -8.36 -12.03
C ARG A 79 -29.75 -7.36 -11.58
N LEU A 80 -29.39 -6.37 -10.76
CA LEU A 80 -30.31 -5.31 -10.32
C LEU A 80 -30.60 -4.27 -11.41
N ARG A 81 -29.65 -4.07 -12.33
CA ARG A 81 -29.81 -3.16 -13.48
C ARG A 81 -30.64 -3.75 -14.60
N ARG A 82 -30.83 -5.08 -14.65
CA ARG A 82 -31.79 -5.67 -15.59
C ARG A 82 -33.17 -5.14 -15.23
N PRO A 83 -33.85 -4.41 -16.14
CA PRO A 83 -35.22 -4.01 -15.89
C PRO A 83 -36.02 -5.30 -15.70
N VAL A 84 -36.64 -5.46 -14.53
CA VAL A 84 -37.75 -6.40 -14.39
C VAL A 84 -38.75 -5.94 -15.43
N GLY A 85 -38.93 -6.74 -16.49
CA GLY A 85 -39.88 -6.45 -17.55
C GLY A 85 -41.23 -6.17 -16.91
N GLY A 86 -41.65 -4.91 -16.96
CA GLY A 86 -43.02 -4.53 -16.71
C GLY A 86 -43.82 -4.96 -17.92
N GLU A 87 -44.61 -6.01 -17.75
CA GLU A 87 -45.84 -6.25 -18.50
C GLU A 87 -46.99 -5.47 -17.85
#